data_AF-A0A918J5V6-F1
#
_entry.id   AF-A0A918J5V6-F1
#
_cell.length_a   1.000
_cell.length_b   1.000
_cell.length_c   1.000
_cell.angle_alpha   90.00
_cell.angle_beta   90.00
_cell.angle_gamma   90.00
#
_symmetry.space_group_name_H-M   'P 1'
#
loop_
_entity.id
_entity.type
_entity.pdbx_description
1 polymer ?
#
loop_
_entity_poly.entity_id
_entity_poly.type
_entity_poly.pdbx_seq_one_letter_code
_entity_poly.pdbx_strand_id
1 'polypeptide(L)'
;MLRFNGTELEKVKAILQSYNLDYHKRGTVGPFLRKLILNRKTIKENRIPESISNLNYQLNKIGTNINQLVKVANYKNMRSPNSNLEQEMQKANELMLELIETINTKD
;
A
#
# COMPACT_ATOMS: atom_id res chain seq x y z
N MET A 1 8.92 -5.61 4.73
CA MET A 1 9.16 -6.96 4.19
C MET A 1 8.73 -7.94 5.26
N LEU A 2 7.73 -8.79 4.99
CA LEU A 2 7.32 -9.84 5.93
C LEU A 2 8.44 -10.87 6.02
N ARG A 3 8.93 -11.13 7.22
CA ARG A 3 9.92 -12.19 7.48
C ARG A 3 9.19 -13.32 8.19
N PHE A 4 9.43 -14.54 7.72
CA PHE A 4 8.89 -15.77 8.29
C PHE A 4 10.06 -16.60 8.80
N ASN A 5 9.91 -17.25 9.94
CA ASN A 5 10.80 -18.34 10.31
C ASN A 5 10.51 -19.59 9.43
N GLY A 6 11.36 -20.61 9.52
CA GLY A 6 11.23 -21.81 8.68
C GLY A 6 9.86 -22.48 8.80
N THR A 7 9.33 -22.60 10.01
CA THR A 7 8.03 -23.22 10.28
C THR A 7 6.85 -22.38 9.76
N GLU A 8 6.92 -21.07 9.92
CA GLU A 8 5.93 -20.13 9.39
C GLU A 8 5.94 -20.13 7.86
N LEU A 9 7.11 -20.23 7.26
CA LEU A 9 7.27 -20.27 5.81
C LEU A 9 6.58 -21.51 5.21
N GLU A 10 6.77 -22.69 5.81
CA GLU A 10 6.12 -23.91 5.35
C GLU A 10 4.59 -23.84 5.50
N LYS A 11 4.08 -23.24 6.59
CA LYS A 11 2.64 -22.98 6.74
C LYS A 11 2.11 -22.06 5.64
N VAL A 12 2.84 -20.99 5.31
CA VAL A 12 2.45 -20.04 4.24
C VAL A 12 2.43 -20.73 2.88
N LYS A 13 3.43 -21.57 2.57
CA LYS A 13 3.47 -22.36 1.33
C LYS A 13 2.29 -23.32 1.22
N ALA A 14 2.01 -24.08 2.29
CA ALA A 14 0.90 -25.03 2.31
C ALA A 14 -0.45 -24.34 2.07
N ILE A 15 -0.67 -23.16 2.68
CA ILE A 15 -1.87 -22.37 2.45
C ILE A 15 -1.92 -21.87 1.00
N LEU A 16 -0.83 -21.34 0.44
CA LEU A 16 -0.84 -20.87 -0.96
C LEU A 16 -1.15 -22.02 -1.95
N GLN A 17 -0.57 -23.19 -1.71
CA GLN A 17 -0.84 -24.40 -2.51
C GLN A 17 -2.31 -24.82 -2.45
N SER A 18 -2.98 -24.71 -1.28
CA SER A 18 -4.40 -25.03 -1.19
C SER A 18 -5.30 -24.11 -2.02
N TYR A 19 -4.81 -22.94 -2.41
CA TYR A 19 -5.48 -22.01 -3.34
C TYR A 19 -4.90 -22.07 -4.77
N ASN A 20 -4.07 -23.07 -5.07
CA ASN A 20 -3.38 -23.24 -6.34
C ASN A 20 -2.51 -22.02 -6.74
N LEU A 21 -1.93 -21.35 -5.73
CA LEU A 21 -1.10 -20.16 -5.91
C LEU A 21 0.39 -20.52 -5.78
N ASP A 22 1.20 -20.03 -6.72
CA ASP A 22 2.64 -20.23 -6.72
C ASP A 22 3.36 -19.24 -5.79
N TYR A 23 4.01 -19.79 -4.76
CA TYR A 23 4.83 -19.05 -3.81
C TYR A 23 6.00 -18.30 -4.46
N HIS A 24 6.62 -18.88 -5.50
CA HIS A 24 7.82 -18.33 -6.13
C HIS A 24 7.52 -17.16 -7.07
N LYS A 25 6.26 -17.03 -7.51
CA LYS A 25 5.83 -15.91 -8.34
C LYS A 25 5.82 -14.60 -7.54
N ARG A 26 6.54 -13.60 -8.06
CA ARG A 26 6.61 -12.26 -7.47
C ARG A 26 5.20 -11.66 -7.40
N GLY A 27 4.82 -11.18 -6.22
CA GLY A 27 3.51 -10.59 -6.00
C GLY A 27 2.40 -11.58 -5.64
N THR A 28 2.70 -12.85 -5.36
CA THR A 28 1.68 -13.80 -4.85
C THR A 28 1.49 -13.68 -3.34
N VAL A 29 2.57 -13.86 -2.57
CA VAL A 29 2.50 -14.03 -1.10
C VAL A 29 1.93 -12.79 -0.39
N GLY A 30 2.43 -11.60 -0.72
CA GLY A 30 2.04 -10.35 -0.06
C GLY A 30 0.56 -9.99 -0.27
N PRO A 31 0.07 -9.92 -1.52
CA PRO A 31 -1.34 -9.68 -1.82
C PRO A 31 -2.26 -10.76 -1.25
N PHE A 32 -1.88 -12.03 -1.33
CA PHE A 32 -2.66 -13.13 -0.77
C PHE A 32 -2.84 -13.00 0.75
N LEU A 33 -1.75 -12.83 1.50
CA LEU A 33 -1.82 -12.66 2.94
C LEU A 33 -2.58 -11.40 3.36
N ARG A 34 -2.45 -10.31 2.60
CA ARG A 34 -3.24 -9.10 2.85
C ARG A 34 -4.73 -9.40 2.70
N LYS A 35 -5.14 -10.04 1.60
CA LYS A 35 -6.54 -10.40 1.36
C LYS A 35 -7.07 -11.34 2.44
N LEU A 36 -6.26 -12.33 2.85
CA LEU A 36 -6.61 -13.26 3.93
C LEU A 36 -6.85 -12.53 5.26
N ILE A 37 -5.99 -11.59 5.63
CA ILE A 37 -6.10 -10.80 6.87
C ILE A 37 -7.31 -9.86 6.83
N LEU A 38 -7.52 -9.18 5.70
CA LEU A 38 -8.68 -8.30 5.50
C LEU A 38 -10.00 -9.07 5.64
N ASN A 39 -10.07 -10.27 5.05
CA ASN A 39 -11.25 -11.12 5.11
C ASN A 39 -11.44 -11.81 6.48
N ARG A 40 -10.37 -12.04 7.26
CA ARG A 40 -10.44 -12.60 8.62
C ARG A 40 -10.94 -11.61 9.66
N LYS A 41 -10.69 -10.30 9.49
CA LYS A 41 -11.09 -9.27 10.47
C LYS A 41 -12.58 -8.92 10.45
N THR A 42 -13.34 -9.41 9.48
CA THR A 42 -14.75 -9.06 9.30
C THR A 42 -15.65 -10.27 9.54
N ILE A 43 -16.41 -10.24 10.64
CA ILE A 43 -17.68 -10.99 10.75
C ILE A 43 -18.49 -10.64 9.49
N LYS A 44 -19.17 -11.63 8.88
CA LYS A 44 -19.76 -11.55 7.53
C LYS A 44 -20.56 -10.27 7.21
N GLU A 45 -21.06 -9.56 8.22
CA GLU A 45 -21.86 -8.34 8.11
C GLU A 45 -21.04 -7.04 7.89
N ASN A 46 -19.73 -7.00 8.19
CA ASN A 46 -18.90 -5.77 8.10
C ASN A 46 -17.80 -5.85 7.02
N ARG A 47 -18.00 -6.64 5.96
CA ARG A 47 -17.03 -6.74 4.86
C ARG A 47 -17.01 -5.45 4.04
N ILE A 48 -15.96 -4.65 4.23
CA ILE A 48 -15.66 -3.54 3.33
C ILE A 48 -15.54 -4.12 1.90
N PRO A 49 -16.31 -3.61 0.92
CA PRO A 49 -16.23 -4.03 -0.47
C PRO A 49 -14.77 -4.09 -0.96
N GLU A 50 -14.43 -5.12 -1.76
CA GLU A 50 -13.07 -5.32 -2.27
C GLU A 50 -12.54 -4.06 -2.99
N SER A 51 -13.42 -3.31 -3.65
CA SER A 51 -13.12 -2.02 -4.30
C SER A 51 -12.59 -0.97 -3.31
N ILE A 52 -13.24 -0.81 -2.16
CA ILE A 52 -12.85 0.13 -1.10
C ILE A 52 -11.56 -0.35 -0.41
N SER A 53 -11.40 -1.66 -0.21
CA SER A 53 -10.17 -2.25 0.34
C SER A 53 -8.96 -2.03 -0.59
N ASN A 54 -9.15 -2.16 -1.90
CA ASN A 54 -8.11 -1.88 -2.89
C ASN A 54 -7.78 -0.38 -2.93
N LEU A 55 -8.80 0.50 -2.87
CA LEU A 55 -8.61 1.94 -2.82
C LEU A 55 -7.75 2.36 -1.61
N ASN A 56 -8.09 1.89 -0.41
CA ASN A 56 -7.32 2.14 0.80
C ASN A 56 -5.87 1.67 0.67
N TYR A 57 -5.63 0.54 -0.02
CA TYR A 57 -4.28 0.07 -0.26
C TYR A 57 -3.49 1.01 -1.19
N GLN A 58 -4.10 1.48 -2.28
CA GLN A 58 -3.44 2.41 -3.19
C GLN A 58 -3.15 3.75 -2.50
N LEU A 59 -4.08 4.29 -1.71
CA LEU A 59 -3.87 5.50 -0.92
C LEU A 59 -2.69 5.36 0.05
N ASN A 60 -2.61 4.22 0.77
CA ASN A 60 -1.49 3.95 1.67
C ASN A 60 -0.14 3.86 0.93
N LYS A 61 -0.12 3.30 -0.27
CA LYS A 61 1.09 3.31 -1.13
C LYS A 61 1.47 4.73 -1.54
N ILE A 62 0.51 5.55 -1.96
CA ILE A 62 0.75 6.93 -2.36
C ILE A 62 1.32 7.72 -1.18
N GLY A 63 0.69 7.64 0.00
CA GLY A 63 1.20 8.29 1.21
C GLY A 63 2.61 7.83 1.61
N THR A 64 2.92 6.54 1.44
CA THR A 64 4.27 6.01 1.68
C THR A 64 5.30 6.61 0.72
N ASN A 65 4.96 6.70 -0.57
CA ASN A 65 5.85 7.29 -1.58
C ASN A 65 6.06 8.78 -1.34
N ILE A 66 5.00 9.52 -0.98
CA ILE A 66 5.08 10.94 -0.59
C ILE A 66 6.03 11.08 0.61
N ASN A 67 5.86 10.27 1.66
CA ASN A 67 6.76 10.29 2.82
C ASN A 67 8.22 10.01 2.45
N GLN A 68 8.48 9.14 1.47
CA GLN A 68 9.82 8.90 0.97
C GLN A 68 10.36 10.10 0.21
N LEU A 69 9.56 10.72 -0.67
CA LEU A 69 9.92 11.94 -1.39
C LEU A 69 10.25 13.07 -0.41
N VAL A 70 9.41 13.32 0.60
CA VAL A 70 9.66 14.34 1.63
C VAL A 70 10.97 14.08 2.37
N LYS A 71 11.27 12.82 2.73
CA LYS A 71 12.53 12.46 3.39
C LYS A 71 13.75 12.73 2.51
N VAL A 72 13.67 12.36 1.23
CA VAL A 72 14.73 12.63 0.24
C VAL A 72 14.87 14.12 0.00
N ALA A 73 13.76 14.84 -0.08
CA ALA A 73 13.67 16.27 -0.24
C ALA A 73 14.37 17.01 0.90
N ASN A 74 13.98 16.71 2.16
CA ASN A 74 14.61 17.28 3.35
C ASN A 74 16.10 16.97 3.42
N TYR A 75 16.49 15.72 3.14
CA TYR A 75 17.91 15.33 3.11
C TYR A 75 18.72 16.12 2.06
N LYS A 76 18.14 16.37 0.88
CA LYS A 76 18.78 17.14 -0.19
C LYS A 76 18.79 18.64 0.11
N ASN A 77 17.71 19.22 0.63
CA ASN A 77 17.66 20.63 1.05
C ASN A 77 18.67 20.94 2.16
N MET A 78 18.90 20.01 3.10
CA MET A 78 19.95 20.15 4.11
C MET A 78 21.38 20.16 3.53
N ARG A 79 21.58 19.63 2.32
CA ARG A 79 22.88 19.60 1.63
C ARG A 79 23.03 20.66 0.53
N SER A 80 21.93 21.08 -0.08
CA SER A 80 21.84 22.14 -1.09
C SER A 80 20.37 22.57 -1.22
N PRO A 81 19.98 23.77 -0.76
CA PRO A 81 18.60 24.24 -0.87
C PRO A 81 18.20 24.30 -2.34
N ASN A 82 17.17 23.56 -2.75
CA ASN A 82 16.72 23.51 -4.14
C ASN A 82 15.27 24.01 -4.23
N SER A 83 15.10 25.21 -4.78
CA SER A 83 13.79 25.88 -4.92
C SER A 83 12.78 25.12 -5.78
N ASN A 84 13.23 24.24 -6.69
CA ASN A 84 12.32 23.42 -7.50
C ASN A 84 11.63 22.31 -6.71
N LEU A 85 12.22 21.89 -5.59
CA LEU A 85 11.69 20.78 -4.78
C LEU A 85 10.41 21.17 -4.05
N GLU A 86 10.32 22.42 -3.60
CA GLU A 86 9.12 22.98 -2.97
C GLU A 86 7.95 23.02 -3.95
N GLN A 87 8.21 23.42 -5.21
CA GLN A 87 7.21 23.41 -6.28
C GLN A 87 6.72 21.99 -6.61
N GLU A 88 7.63 21.01 -6.72
CA GLU A 88 7.24 19.61 -6.98
C GLU A 88 6.41 19.01 -5.83
N MET A 89 6.75 19.35 -4.58
CA MET A 89 5.98 18.92 -3.41
C MET A 89 4.59 19.54 -3.36
N GLN A 90 4.47 20.83 -3.69
CA GLN A 90 3.19 21.52 -3.74
C GLN A 90 2.26 20.89 -4.79
N LYS A 91 2.79 20.62 -6.00
CA LYS A 91 2.03 19.96 -7.07
C LYS A 91 1.60 18.55 -6.71
N ALA A 92 2.44 17.78 -6.01
CA ALA A 92 2.07 16.46 -5.51
C ALA A 92 0.93 16.52 -4.48
N ASN A 93 0.89 17.57 -3.66
CA ASN A 93 -0.15 17.77 -2.66
C ASN A 93 -1.48 18.17 -3.30
N GLU A 94 -1.46 19.02 -4.33
CA GLU A 94 -2.64 19.40 -5.12
C GLU A 94 -3.29 18.18 -5.79
N LEU A 95 -2.49 17.33 -6.43
CA LEU A 95 -2.99 16.10 -7.05
C LEU A 95 -3.59 15.11 -6.03
N MET A 96 -3.08 15.11 -4.80
CA MET A 96 -3.65 14.31 -3.70
C MET A 96 -5.01 14.85 -3.25
N LEU A 97 -5.16 16.17 -3.17
CA LEU A 97 -6.44 16.80 -2.83
C LEU A 97 -7.49 16.52 -3.91
N GLU A 98 -7.13 16.68 -5.18
CA GLU A 98 -8.01 16.38 -6.32
C GLU A 98 -8.47 14.90 -6.31
N LEU A 99 -7.56 13.98 -5.96
CA LEU A 99 -7.89 12.57 -5.80
C LEU A 99 -8.88 12.34 -4.64
N ILE A 100 -8.67 12.98 -3.49
CA ILE A 100 -9.58 12.89 -2.34
C ILE A 100 -10.96 13.44 -2.70
N GLU A 101 -11.03 14.60 -3.36
CA GLU A 101 -12.28 15.19 -3.80
C GLU A 101 -13.02 14.30 -4.81
N THR A 102 -12.31 13.71 -5.78
CA THR A 102 -12.87 12.77 -6.75
C THR A 102 -13.41 11.49 -6.10
N ILE A 103 -12.78 11.03 -5.01
CA ILE A 103 -13.25 9.90 -4.23
C ILE A 103 -14.52 10.28 -3.44
N ASN A 104 -14.56 11.50 -2.87
CA ASN A 104 -15.66 11.97 -2.04
C ASN A 104 -16.89 12.47 -2.84
N THR A 105 -16.75 12.75 -4.13
CA THR A 105 -17.84 13.23 -5.01
C THR A 105 -18.55 12.09 -5.76
N LYS A 106 -18.17 10.83 -5.55
CA LYS A 106 -18.95 9.67 -5.99
C LYS A 106 -20.00 9.29 -4.95
N ASP A 107 -21.07 10.07 -4.94
CA ASP A 107 -22.44 9.67 -4.53
C ASP A 107 -23.41 10.13 -5.62
#